data_AF-A0A521L2H2-F1
#
_entry.id   AF-A0A521L2H2-F1
#
_cell.length_a   1.000
_cell.length_b   1.000
_cell.length_c   1.000
_cell.angle_alpha   90.00
_cell.angle_beta   90.00
_cell.angle_gamma   90.00
#
_symmetry.space_group_name_H-M   'P 1'
#
loop_
_entity.id
_entity.type
_entity.pdbx_description
1 polymer ?
#
loop_
_entity_poly.entity_id
_entity_poly.type
_entity_poly.pdbx_seq_one_letter_code
_entity_poly.pdbx_strand_id
1 'polypeptide(L)'
;MDASQTTPTFEAPGLGRKIGVARAALAWEGLWPRLVPLMSFVALFIAAAHLDLFAGLDPWVHTGLLAALAIGFAGFAWWSLRDFAWPAREAAIRRLERDSGVPHRPLVAVEDKLAAGSSDPMAAALWEAHRRREAERLAGLTNKPAHPGLAVLDSWALRFVPVLALVVALAIAGGWRSDRMAAAVTPAFPPPPPVVANLWIAPPAYTGKAPVYLDMADKDKLLRVPVGSKIAGFVDDVRGRKPPLLTIDGKNTEFATVSKGKYQVEQVITEGKQIALQARGDEQARWRLHVIPDLAPTIEFARPIGVDKWSTKIEYIAGDDFGVKGVQL
;
A
#
# COMPACT_ATOMS: atom_id res chain seq x y z
N MET A 1 -56.92 29.67 4.98
CA MET A 1 -57.50 28.33 5.22
C MET A 1 -56.89 27.41 4.18
N ASP A 2 -55.84 26.71 4.59
CA ASP A 2 -55.12 25.73 3.79
C ASP A 2 -55.97 24.48 3.60
N ALA A 3 -56.24 24.13 2.34
CA ALA A 3 -56.74 22.82 1.96
C ALA A 3 -55.78 22.26 0.90
N SER A 4 -54.63 21.79 1.37
CA SER A 4 -53.81 20.83 0.63
C SER A 4 -54.62 19.54 0.48
N GLN A 5 -55.47 19.50 -0.55
CA GLN A 5 -56.18 18.30 -0.94
C GLN A 5 -55.16 17.27 -1.42
N THR A 6 -54.73 16.41 -0.50
CA THR A 6 -54.00 15.18 -0.80
C THR A 6 -54.88 14.33 -1.70
N THR A 7 -54.60 14.38 -3.00
CA THR A 7 -55.24 13.50 -3.99
C THR A 7 -54.86 12.06 -3.61
N PRO A 8 -55.82 11.17 -3.29
CA PRO A 8 -55.49 9.78 -3.04
C PRO A 8 -55.05 9.16 -4.37
N THR A 9 -53.73 9.01 -4.57
CA THR A 9 -53.17 8.19 -5.65
C THR A 9 -53.60 6.74 -5.37
N PHE A 10 -54.49 6.23 -6.22
CA PHE A 10 -54.95 4.85 -6.14
C PHE A 10 -53.79 3.92 -6.54
N GLU A 11 -52.93 3.57 -5.59
CA GLU A 11 -51.83 2.62 -5.83
C GLU A 11 -52.39 1.19 -5.76
N ALA A 12 -52.58 0.56 -6.92
CA ALA A 12 -52.86 -0.87 -6.96
C ALA A 12 -51.75 -1.64 -6.22
N PRO A 13 -52.09 -2.60 -5.33
CA PRO A 13 -51.10 -3.28 -4.50
C PRO A 13 -50.02 -3.96 -5.36
N GLY A 14 -48.75 -3.62 -5.09
CA GLY A 14 -47.59 -4.19 -5.79
C GLY A 14 -47.18 -3.48 -7.09
N LEU A 15 -47.90 -2.45 -7.54
CA LEU A 15 -47.57 -1.70 -8.76
C LEU A 15 -46.21 -1.00 -8.66
N GLY A 16 -45.89 -0.37 -7.52
CA GLY A 16 -44.59 0.25 -7.29
C GLY A 16 -43.41 -0.73 -7.40
N ARG A 17 -43.59 -1.97 -6.91
CA ARG A 17 -42.60 -3.04 -7.05
C ARG A 17 -42.43 -3.47 -8.51
N LYS A 18 -43.52 -3.63 -9.26
CA LYS A 18 -43.48 -3.97 -10.70
C LYS A 18 -42.77 -2.88 -11.52
N ILE A 19 -43.05 -1.60 -11.25
CA ILE A 19 -42.37 -0.45 -11.87
C ILE A 19 -40.89 -0.43 -11.47
N GLY A 20 -40.56 -0.69 -10.20
CA GLY A 20 -39.18 -0.80 -9.72
C GLY A 20 -38.38 -1.89 -10.44
N VAL A 21 -38.96 -3.08 -10.62
CA VAL A 21 -38.36 -4.18 -11.37
C VAL A 21 -38.19 -3.82 -12.85
N ALA A 22 -39.17 -3.19 -13.49
CA ALA A 22 -39.06 -2.74 -14.88
C ALA A 22 -37.96 -1.66 -15.05
N ARG A 23 -37.82 -0.76 -14.07
CA ARG A 23 -36.78 0.27 -14.04
C ARG A 23 -35.39 -0.35 -13.86
N ALA A 24 -35.26 -1.32 -12.95
CA ALA A 24 -34.02 -2.06 -12.73
C ALA A 24 -33.63 -2.87 -13.98
N ALA A 25 -34.59 -3.49 -14.66
CA ALA A 25 -34.36 -4.22 -15.91
C ALA A 25 -33.86 -3.27 -17.03
N LEU A 26 -34.44 -2.08 -17.17
CA LEU A 26 -33.96 -1.06 -18.13
C LEU A 26 -32.56 -0.55 -17.77
N ALA A 27 -32.29 -0.34 -16.48
CA ALA A 27 -30.97 0.09 -16.03
C ALA A 27 -29.93 -0.99 -16.33
N TRP A 28 -30.28 -2.26 -16.09
CA TRP A 28 -29.44 -3.41 -16.41
C TRP A 28 -29.19 -3.55 -17.91
N GLU A 29 -30.22 -3.41 -18.75
CA GLU A 29 -30.08 -3.46 -20.21
C GLU A 29 -29.19 -2.34 -20.76
N GLY A 30 -29.23 -1.16 -20.15
CA GLY A 30 -28.33 -0.06 -20.51
C GLY A 30 -26.91 -0.24 -19.97
N LEU A 31 -26.76 -0.73 -18.74
CA LEU A 31 -25.48 -0.81 -18.05
C LEU A 31 -24.66 -2.02 -18.51
N TRP A 32 -25.30 -3.17 -18.70
CA TRP A 32 -24.62 -4.44 -18.98
C TRP A 32 -23.76 -4.40 -20.27
N PRO A 33 -24.22 -3.87 -21.42
CA PRO A 33 -23.38 -3.72 -22.61
C PRO A 33 -22.15 -2.83 -22.41
N ARG A 34 -22.23 -1.86 -21.49
CA ARG A 34 -21.12 -0.96 -21.13
C ARG A 34 -20.13 -1.62 -20.18
N LEU A 35 -20.60 -2.52 -19.31
CA LEU A 35 -19.76 -3.26 -18.36
C LEU A 35 -18.97 -4.40 -19.01
N VAL A 36 -19.55 -5.11 -20.00
CA VAL A 36 -18.86 -6.23 -20.66
C VAL A 36 -17.46 -5.89 -21.19
N PRO A 37 -17.22 -4.79 -21.93
CA PRO A 37 -15.88 -4.48 -22.41
C PRO A 37 -14.92 -4.09 -21.27
N LEU A 38 -15.41 -3.45 -20.20
CA LEU A 38 -14.62 -3.16 -19.01
C LEU A 38 -14.18 -4.44 -18.29
N MET A 39 -15.12 -5.37 -18.10
CA MET A 39 -14.81 -6.68 -17.52
C MET A 39 -13.86 -7.47 -18.41
N SER A 40 -13.98 -7.34 -19.73
CA SER A 40 -13.10 -7.98 -20.71
C SER A 40 -11.67 -7.45 -20.62
N PHE A 41 -11.50 -6.13 -20.49
CA PHE A 41 -10.20 -5.50 -20.25
C PHE A 41 -9.55 -6.02 -18.96
N VAL A 42 -10.31 -6.05 -17.87
CA VAL A 42 -9.82 -6.56 -16.57
C VAL A 42 -9.45 -8.04 -16.68
N ALA A 43 -10.28 -8.86 -17.32
CA ALA A 43 -9.99 -10.28 -17.53
C ALA A 43 -8.72 -10.50 -18.37
N LEU A 44 -8.49 -9.70 -19.42
CA LEU A 44 -7.27 -9.75 -20.22
C LEU A 44 -6.04 -9.33 -19.42
N PHE A 45 -6.14 -8.29 -18.59
CA PHE A 45 -5.04 -7.90 -17.70
C PHE A 45 -4.68 -9.01 -16.73
N ILE A 46 -5.69 -9.62 -16.08
CA ILE A 46 -5.48 -10.74 -15.16
C ILE A 46 -4.87 -11.94 -15.90
N ALA A 47 -5.33 -12.23 -17.12
CA ALA A 47 -4.76 -13.30 -17.94
C ALA A 47 -3.29 -13.02 -18.27
N ALA A 48 -2.96 -11.81 -18.73
CA ALA A 48 -1.59 -11.39 -19.03
C ALA A 48 -0.67 -11.46 -17.79
N ALA A 49 -1.18 -11.09 -16.62
CA ALA A 49 -0.47 -11.20 -15.35
C ALA A 49 -0.14 -12.66 -14.99
N HIS A 50 -1.10 -13.58 -15.14
CA HIS A 50 -0.88 -14.99 -14.86
C HIS A 50 -0.01 -15.71 -15.91
N LEU A 51 0.01 -15.19 -17.14
CA LEU A 51 0.92 -15.62 -18.21
C LEU A 51 2.33 -15.04 -18.09
N ASP A 52 2.61 -14.26 -17.04
CA ASP A 52 3.91 -13.68 -16.75
C ASP A 52 4.41 -12.72 -17.85
N LEU A 53 3.48 -12.07 -18.57
CA LEU A 53 3.82 -11.18 -19.69
C LEU A 53 4.57 -9.91 -19.25
N PHE A 54 4.50 -9.58 -17.96
CA PHE A 54 5.16 -8.44 -17.35
C PHE A 54 6.52 -8.79 -16.74
N ALA A 55 6.88 -10.08 -16.68
CA ALA A 55 8.15 -10.50 -16.13
C ALA A 55 9.34 -10.14 -17.04
N GLY A 56 10.44 -9.73 -16.44
CA GLY A 56 11.68 -9.38 -17.16
C GLY A 56 11.66 -8.01 -17.85
N LEU A 57 10.58 -7.23 -17.69
CA LEU A 57 10.56 -5.84 -18.14
C LEU A 57 11.45 -4.97 -17.26
N ASP A 58 12.11 -3.98 -17.87
CA ASP A 58 12.79 -2.92 -17.13
C ASP A 58 11.79 -2.20 -16.19
N PRO A 59 12.16 -1.85 -14.94
CA PRO A 59 11.22 -1.30 -13.97
C PRO A 59 10.51 -0.04 -14.44
N TRP A 60 11.15 0.81 -15.24
CA TRP A 60 10.52 2.02 -15.77
C TRP A 60 9.56 1.70 -16.90
N VAL A 61 9.90 0.76 -17.76
CA VAL A 61 9.01 0.26 -18.83
C VAL A 61 7.79 -0.39 -18.22
N HIS A 62 7.97 -1.22 -17.19
CA HIS A 62 6.87 -1.86 -16.47
C HIS A 62 5.96 -0.82 -15.80
N THR A 63 6.55 0.14 -15.08
CA THR A 63 5.79 1.25 -14.46
C THR A 63 5.01 2.06 -15.50
N GLY A 64 5.65 2.41 -16.62
CA GLY A 64 5.03 3.16 -17.71
C GLY A 64 3.88 2.39 -18.38
N LEU A 65 4.06 1.09 -18.59
CA LEU A 65 3.01 0.22 -19.13
C LEU A 65 1.81 0.11 -18.19
N LEU A 66 2.04 -0.07 -16.88
CA LEU A 66 0.98 -0.10 -15.88
C LEU A 66 0.24 1.24 -15.82
N ALA A 67 0.96 2.36 -15.84
CA ALA A 67 0.35 3.68 -15.87
C ALA A 67 -0.50 3.89 -17.14
N ALA A 68 0.01 3.48 -18.30
CA ALA A 68 -0.72 3.57 -19.57
C ALA A 68 -1.98 2.71 -19.57
N LEU A 69 -1.92 1.47 -19.04
CA LEU A 69 -3.07 0.58 -18.89
C LEU A 69 -4.10 1.16 -17.91
N ALA A 70 -3.65 1.74 -16.79
CA ALA A 70 -4.52 2.35 -15.79
C ALA A 70 -5.24 3.59 -16.34
N ILE A 71 -4.51 4.48 -17.04
CA ILE A 71 -5.07 5.67 -17.68
C ILE A 71 -6.02 5.26 -18.81
N GLY A 72 -5.63 4.28 -19.63
CA GLY A 72 -6.47 3.73 -20.69
C GLY A 72 -7.77 3.13 -20.15
N PHE A 73 -7.70 2.35 -19.07
CA PHE A 73 -8.87 1.80 -18.39
C PHE A 73 -9.76 2.90 -17.81
N ALA A 74 -9.20 3.89 -17.11
CA ALA A 74 -9.95 4.99 -16.52
C ALA A 74 -10.64 5.85 -17.60
N GLY A 75 -9.93 6.19 -18.67
CA GLY A 75 -10.46 6.93 -19.80
C GLY A 75 -11.57 6.16 -20.53
N PHE A 76 -11.38 4.86 -20.74
CA PHE A 76 -12.38 3.99 -21.36
C PHE A 76 -13.62 3.80 -20.47
N ALA A 77 -13.44 3.60 -19.16
CA ALA A 77 -14.53 3.52 -18.19
C ALA A 77 -15.35 4.81 -18.14
N TRP A 78 -14.66 5.96 -18.09
CA TRP A 78 -15.29 7.27 -18.17
C TRP A 78 -16.09 7.44 -19.47
N TRP A 79 -15.48 7.17 -20.62
CA TRP A 79 -16.15 7.29 -21.92
C TRP A 79 -17.36 6.37 -22.05
N SER A 80 -17.26 5.13 -21.54
CA SER A 80 -18.36 4.16 -21.61
C SER A 80 -19.51 4.49 -20.67
N LEU A 81 -19.24 5.14 -19.52
CA LEU A 81 -20.24 5.39 -18.47
C LEU A 81 -20.78 6.82 -18.46
N ARG A 82 -20.09 7.80 -19.05
CA ARG A 82 -20.52 9.22 -19.04
C ARG A 82 -21.90 9.46 -19.65
N ASP A 83 -22.26 8.66 -20.65
CA ASP A 83 -23.53 8.79 -21.38
C ASP A 83 -24.63 7.89 -20.76
N PHE A 84 -24.37 7.28 -19.60
CA PHE A 84 -25.36 6.48 -18.89
C PHE A 84 -26.31 7.36 -18.09
N ALA A 85 -27.56 7.42 -18.52
CA ALA A 85 -28.65 8.05 -17.78
C ALA A 85 -29.50 7.00 -17.07
N TRP A 86 -29.84 7.24 -15.81
CA TRP A 86 -30.74 6.35 -15.08
C TRP A 86 -32.15 6.40 -15.69
N PRO A 87 -32.81 5.26 -15.96
CA PRO A 87 -34.11 5.26 -16.61
C PRO A 87 -35.16 6.04 -15.80
N ALA A 88 -35.91 6.90 -16.48
CA ALA A 88 -37.03 7.64 -15.89
C ALA A 88 -38.18 6.68 -15.50
N ARG A 89 -38.96 7.05 -14.47
CA ARG A 89 -40.13 6.26 -14.02
C ARG A 89 -41.10 6.00 -15.16
N GLU A 90 -41.32 6.99 -16.02
CA GLU A 90 -42.18 6.86 -17.20
C GLU A 90 -41.68 5.81 -18.20
N ALA A 91 -40.37 5.66 -18.38
CA ALA A 91 -39.82 4.64 -19.27
C ALA A 91 -40.07 3.23 -18.73
N ALA A 92 -40.02 3.06 -17.41
CA ALA A 92 -40.36 1.80 -16.74
C ALA A 92 -41.85 1.47 -16.87
N ILE A 93 -42.73 2.47 -16.76
CA ILE A 93 -44.18 2.32 -16.99
C ILE A 93 -44.45 1.92 -18.44
N ARG A 94 -43.85 2.63 -19.41
CA ARG A 94 -43.98 2.30 -20.84
C ARG A 94 -43.53 0.88 -21.16
N ARG A 95 -42.47 0.40 -20.50
CA ARG A 95 -42.00 -0.99 -20.63
C ARG A 95 -43.03 -1.97 -20.06
N LEU A 96 -43.52 -1.74 -18.86
CA LEU A 96 -44.49 -2.61 -18.19
C LEU A 96 -45.77 -2.77 -19.02
N GLU A 97 -46.24 -1.69 -19.64
CA GLU A 97 -47.39 -1.70 -20.55
C GLU A 97 -47.11 -2.50 -21.84
N ARG A 98 -45.93 -2.30 -22.46
CA ARG A 98 -45.51 -3.05 -23.66
C ARG A 98 -45.34 -4.54 -23.37
N ASP A 99 -44.73 -4.88 -22.25
CA ASP A 99 -44.45 -6.26 -21.85
C ASP A 99 -45.74 -7.04 -21.58
N SER A 100 -46.76 -6.35 -21.06
CA SER A 100 -48.08 -6.92 -20.73
C SER A 100 -49.08 -6.93 -21.89
N GLY A 101 -48.73 -6.34 -23.04
CA GLY A 101 -49.56 -6.38 -24.26
C GLY A 101 -50.91 -5.65 -24.15
N VAL A 102 -51.00 -4.62 -23.29
CA VAL A 102 -52.27 -3.90 -23.07
C VAL A 102 -52.54 -2.94 -24.24
N PRO A 103 -53.74 -2.94 -24.86
CA PRO A 103 -54.00 -2.19 -26.10
C PRO A 103 -53.91 -0.66 -25.96
N HIS A 104 -54.19 -0.09 -24.79
CA HIS A 104 -54.29 1.36 -24.59
C HIS A 104 -53.87 1.76 -23.17
N ARG A 105 -52.72 2.47 -23.05
CA ARG A 105 -52.07 3.04 -21.84
C ARG A 105 -52.93 3.10 -20.56
N PRO A 106 -53.12 1.98 -19.84
CA PRO A 106 -54.07 1.90 -18.74
C PRO A 106 -53.59 2.70 -17.50
N LEU A 107 -52.27 2.87 -17.31
CA LEU A 107 -51.77 3.66 -16.18
C LEU A 107 -52.06 5.15 -16.34
N VAL A 108 -51.98 5.68 -17.56
CA VAL A 108 -52.32 7.09 -17.84
C VAL A 108 -53.81 7.34 -17.61
N ALA A 109 -54.67 6.37 -17.98
CA ALA A 109 -56.12 6.46 -17.77
C ALA A 109 -56.52 6.43 -16.28
N VAL A 110 -55.77 5.70 -15.44
CA VAL A 110 -56.01 5.63 -13.98
C VAL A 110 -55.51 6.89 -13.25
N GLU A 111 -54.43 7.51 -13.73
CA GLU A 111 -53.89 8.77 -13.21
C GLU A 111 -54.66 10.01 -13.73
N ASP A 112 -55.56 9.84 -14.70
CA ASP A 112 -56.36 10.92 -15.28
C ASP A 112 -57.41 11.47 -14.29
N LYS A 113 -57.77 12.74 -14.45
CA LYS A 113 -58.77 13.42 -13.61
C LYS A 113 -60.00 13.76 -14.44
N LEU A 114 -61.18 13.63 -13.84
CA LEU A 114 -62.43 13.96 -14.50
C LEU A 114 -62.43 15.45 -14.90
N ALA A 115 -62.40 15.74 -16.21
CA ALA A 115 -62.37 17.11 -16.72
C ALA A 115 -63.64 17.92 -16.36
N ALA A 116 -64.77 17.25 -16.12
CA ALA A 116 -66.05 17.87 -15.78
C ALA A 116 -66.22 18.22 -14.28
N GLY A 117 -65.24 17.88 -13.42
CA GLY A 117 -65.36 18.06 -11.97
C GLY A 117 -66.33 17.07 -11.32
N SER A 118 -66.35 17.01 -9.98
CA SER A 118 -67.17 16.06 -9.20
C SER A 118 -68.63 16.50 -8.99
N SER A 119 -69.16 17.34 -9.89
CA SER A 119 -70.46 17.99 -9.73
C SER A 119 -71.65 17.12 -10.14
N ASP A 120 -71.43 16.11 -10.99
CA ASP A 120 -72.46 15.14 -11.40
C ASP A 120 -72.24 13.76 -10.73
N PRO A 121 -73.16 13.31 -9.85
CA PRO A 121 -73.08 12.00 -9.20
C PRO A 121 -73.04 10.81 -10.17
N MET A 122 -73.69 10.92 -11.34
CA MET A 122 -73.72 9.83 -12.34
C MET A 122 -72.36 9.71 -13.03
N ALA A 123 -71.77 10.82 -13.46
CA ALA A 123 -70.43 10.85 -14.05
C ALA A 123 -69.36 10.35 -13.07
N ALA A 124 -69.47 10.69 -11.78
CA ALA A 124 -68.57 10.20 -10.74
C ALA A 124 -68.67 8.67 -10.56
N ALA A 125 -69.88 8.11 -10.54
CA ALA A 125 -70.11 6.67 -10.42
C ALA A 125 -69.56 5.88 -11.63
N LEU A 126 -69.78 6.38 -12.85
CA LEU A 126 -69.23 5.78 -14.08
C LEU A 126 -67.70 5.83 -14.11
N TRP A 127 -67.11 6.93 -13.62
CA TRP A 127 -65.65 7.07 -13.49
C TRP A 127 -65.05 6.11 -12.48
N GLU A 128 -65.69 5.91 -11.33
CA GLU A 128 -65.27 4.90 -10.35
C GLU A 128 -65.35 3.48 -10.92
N ALA A 129 -66.41 3.16 -11.64
CA ALA A 129 -66.54 1.87 -12.32
C ALA A 129 -65.49 1.67 -13.42
N HIS A 130 -65.09 2.73 -14.13
CA HIS A 130 -63.98 2.70 -15.08
C HIS A 130 -62.63 2.48 -14.36
N ARG A 131 -62.34 3.25 -13.30
CA ARG A 131 -61.10 3.10 -12.51
C ARG A 131 -60.95 1.72 -11.89
N ARG A 132 -62.03 1.09 -11.40
CA ARG A 132 -61.98 -0.27 -10.86
C ARG A 132 -61.62 -1.30 -11.94
N ARG A 133 -62.22 -1.20 -13.13
CA ARG A 133 -61.91 -2.09 -14.27
C ARG A 133 -60.47 -1.94 -14.74
N GLU A 134 -59.94 -0.72 -14.75
CA GLU A 134 -58.53 -0.50 -15.09
C GLU A 134 -57.58 -0.98 -13.98
N ALA A 135 -57.93 -0.81 -12.70
CA ALA A 135 -57.13 -1.33 -11.59
C ALA A 135 -57.00 -2.87 -11.61
N GLU A 136 -58.05 -3.59 -11.98
CA GLU A 136 -58.00 -5.05 -12.18
C GLU A 136 -57.08 -5.43 -13.35
N ARG A 137 -57.07 -4.63 -14.43
CA ARG A 137 -56.12 -4.80 -15.55
C ARG A 137 -54.66 -4.55 -15.12
N LEU A 138 -54.44 -3.60 -14.21
CA LEU A 138 -53.11 -3.31 -13.63
C LEU A 138 -52.59 -4.47 -12.76
N ALA A 139 -53.49 -5.18 -12.06
CA ALA A 139 -53.13 -6.36 -11.28
C ALA A 139 -52.55 -7.49 -12.15
N GLY A 140 -53.03 -7.62 -13.39
CA GLY A 140 -52.56 -8.60 -14.38
C GLY A 140 -51.24 -8.26 -15.10
N LEU A 141 -50.65 -7.08 -14.85
CA LEU A 141 -49.40 -6.69 -15.52
C LEU A 141 -48.22 -7.60 -15.14
N THR A 142 -47.42 -8.01 -16.13
CA THR A 142 -46.24 -8.86 -15.95
C THR A 142 -44.99 -8.18 -16.53
N ASN A 143 -43.84 -8.44 -15.90
CA ASN A 143 -42.55 -7.98 -16.41
C ASN A 143 -41.89 -9.10 -17.20
N LYS A 144 -41.49 -8.83 -18.43
CA LYS A 144 -40.63 -9.75 -19.18
C LYS A 144 -39.20 -9.66 -18.65
N PRO A 145 -38.41 -10.74 -18.76
CA PRO A 145 -37.00 -10.71 -18.35
C PRO A 145 -36.23 -9.65 -19.13
N ALA A 146 -35.16 -9.15 -18.51
CA ALA A 146 -34.26 -8.20 -19.15
C ALA A 146 -33.56 -8.87 -20.35
N HIS A 147 -33.53 -8.19 -21.49
CA HIS A 147 -32.84 -8.65 -22.70
C HIS A 147 -31.76 -7.62 -23.08
N PRO A 148 -30.54 -7.73 -22.53
CA PRO A 148 -29.48 -6.74 -22.73
C PRO A 148 -28.96 -6.55 -24.17
N GLY A 149 -29.58 -7.13 -25.20
CA GLY A 149 -29.21 -6.91 -26.60
C GLY A 149 -27.77 -7.28 -26.99
N LEU A 150 -26.98 -7.85 -26.07
CA LEU A 150 -25.55 -8.12 -26.27
C LEU A 150 -25.25 -9.00 -27.47
N ALA A 151 -26.15 -9.94 -27.80
CA ALA A 151 -26.00 -10.82 -28.96
C ALA A 151 -25.99 -10.04 -30.29
N VAL A 152 -26.62 -8.86 -30.33
CA VAL A 152 -26.65 -7.99 -31.53
C VAL A 152 -25.35 -7.19 -31.64
N LEU A 153 -24.77 -6.78 -30.51
CA LEU A 153 -23.52 -6.01 -30.45
C LEU A 153 -22.27 -6.89 -30.60
N ASP A 154 -22.36 -8.16 -30.22
CA ASP A 154 -21.25 -9.10 -30.24
C ASP A 154 -21.53 -10.27 -31.21
N SER A 155 -21.54 -9.96 -32.51
CA SER A 155 -21.85 -10.93 -33.57
C SER A 155 -20.81 -12.07 -33.67
N TRP A 156 -19.58 -11.82 -33.25
CA TRP A 156 -18.47 -12.77 -33.32
C TRP A 156 -18.17 -13.45 -31.97
N ALA A 157 -18.98 -13.15 -30.95
CA ALA A 157 -18.84 -13.69 -29.60
C ALA A 157 -17.45 -13.40 -28.97
N LEU A 158 -16.84 -12.26 -29.34
CA LEU A 158 -15.52 -11.81 -28.91
C LEU A 158 -15.42 -11.69 -27.38
N ARG A 159 -16.55 -11.51 -26.68
CA ARG A 159 -16.59 -11.50 -25.21
C ARG A 159 -16.07 -12.78 -24.57
N PHE A 160 -16.09 -13.92 -25.28
CA PHE A 160 -15.58 -15.18 -24.74
C PHE A 160 -14.06 -15.31 -24.86
N VAL A 161 -13.39 -14.50 -25.68
CA VAL A 161 -11.93 -14.54 -25.83
C VAL A 161 -11.22 -14.19 -24.51
N PRO A 162 -11.56 -13.09 -23.81
CA PRO A 162 -11.01 -12.80 -22.48
C PRO A 162 -11.31 -13.88 -21.44
N VAL A 163 -12.52 -14.46 -21.48
CA VAL A 163 -12.92 -15.52 -20.55
C VAL A 163 -12.09 -16.77 -20.78
N LEU A 164 -11.92 -17.19 -22.03
CA LEU A 164 -11.08 -18.32 -22.39
C LEU A 164 -9.61 -18.08 -22.02
N ALA A 165 -9.07 -16.89 -22.35
CA ALA A 165 -7.72 -16.50 -21.99
C ALA A 165 -7.51 -16.54 -20.46
N LEU A 166 -8.48 -16.07 -19.69
CA LEU A 166 -8.44 -16.11 -18.23
C LEU A 166 -8.44 -17.55 -17.70
N VAL A 167 -9.30 -18.42 -18.23
CA VAL A 167 -9.34 -19.85 -17.84
C VAL A 167 -8.00 -20.52 -18.14
N VAL A 168 -7.43 -20.30 -19.33
CA VAL A 168 -6.13 -20.85 -19.72
C VAL A 168 -5.01 -20.31 -18.82
N ALA A 169 -4.99 -19.00 -18.56
CA ALA A 169 -3.98 -18.38 -17.72
C ALA A 169 -4.05 -18.86 -16.26
N LEU A 170 -5.26 -19.02 -15.72
CA LEU A 170 -5.47 -19.58 -14.38
C LEU A 170 -5.04 -21.05 -14.28
N ALA A 171 -5.23 -21.83 -15.34
CA ALA A 171 -4.74 -23.21 -15.41
C ALA A 171 -3.20 -23.26 -15.42
N ILE A 172 -2.56 -22.41 -16.22
CA ILE A 172 -1.09 -22.35 -16.35
C ILE A 172 -0.42 -21.86 -15.05
N ALA A 173 -0.99 -20.87 -14.38
CA ALA A 173 -0.37 -20.29 -13.19
C ALA A 173 -0.29 -21.23 -11.98
N GLY A 174 -1.11 -22.29 -11.93
CA GLY A 174 -1.02 -23.32 -10.90
C GLY A 174 -1.06 -22.77 -9.46
N GLY A 175 -0.10 -23.17 -8.62
CA GLY A 175 -0.01 -22.70 -7.22
C GLY A 175 0.50 -21.26 -7.05
N TRP A 176 1.12 -20.67 -8.08
CA TRP A 176 1.85 -19.40 -8.00
C TRP A 176 0.99 -18.18 -8.39
N ARG A 177 -0.35 -18.30 -8.29
CA ARG A 177 -1.29 -17.26 -8.76
C ARG A 177 -1.12 -15.94 -8.01
N SER A 178 -0.95 -16.00 -6.70
CA SER A 178 -0.72 -14.80 -5.86
C SER A 178 0.55 -14.08 -6.27
N ASP A 179 1.62 -14.84 -6.47
CA ASP A 179 2.96 -14.29 -6.65
C ASP A 179 3.10 -13.68 -8.05
N ARG A 180 2.51 -14.32 -9.07
CA ARG A 180 2.43 -13.76 -10.43
C ARG A 180 1.57 -12.51 -10.50
N MET A 181 0.44 -12.48 -9.78
CA MET A 181 -0.40 -11.30 -9.71
C MET A 181 0.34 -10.15 -9.01
N ALA A 182 1.01 -10.42 -7.89
CA ALA A 182 1.82 -9.45 -7.19
C ALA A 182 2.93 -8.90 -8.10
N ALA A 183 3.70 -9.79 -8.74
CA ALA A 183 4.77 -9.43 -9.66
C ALA A 183 4.27 -8.57 -10.83
N ALA A 184 3.07 -8.82 -11.35
CA ALA A 184 2.50 -8.02 -12.43
C ALA A 184 2.19 -6.57 -12.03
N VAL A 185 1.88 -6.30 -10.75
CA VAL A 185 1.55 -4.94 -10.25
C VAL A 185 2.72 -4.27 -9.51
N THR A 186 3.77 -5.01 -9.17
CA THR A 186 4.96 -4.47 -8.49
C THR A 186 6.18 -4.50 -9.42
N PRO A 187 6.57 -3.36 -10.01
CA PRO A 187 7.81 -3.26 -10.74
C PRO A 187 9.01 -3.60 -9.86
N ALA A 188 9.85 -4.53 -10.33
CA ALA A 188 11.00 -5.04 -9.60
C ALA A 188 12.18 -4.06 -9.67
N PHE A 189 12.14 -2.99 -8.88
CA PHE A 189 13.30 -2.12 -8.72
C PHE A 189 14.43 -2.87 -8.00
N PRO A 190 15.66 -2.87 -8.53
CA PRO A 190 16.78 -3.50 -7.85
C PRO A 190 16.95 -2.83 -6.48
N PRO A 191 17.12 -3.61 -5.39
CA PRO A 191 17.38 -3.03 -4.09
C PRO A 191 18.66 -2.18 -4.17
N PRO A 192 18.73 -1.05 -3.45
CA PRO A 192 19.94 -0.25 -3.44
C PRO A 192 21.10 -1.10 -2.90
N PRO A 193 22.34 -0.88 -3.39
CA PRO A 193 23.49 -1.66 -2.96
C PRO A 193 23.65 -1.55 -1.43
N PRO A 194 24.08 -2.65 -0.77
CA PRO A 194 24.28 -2.65 0.67
C PRO A 194 25.29 -1.60 1.09
N VAL A 195 25.09 -0.99 2.25
CA VAL A 195 26.06 -0.04 2.83
C VAL A 195 27.23 -0.85 3.35
N VAL A 196 28.43 -0.53 2.89
CA VAL A 196 29.68 -1.13 3.39
C VAL A 196 30.40 -0.09 4.24
N ALA A 197 30.59 -0.41 5.52
CA ALA A 197 31.33 0.42 6.47
C ALA A 197 32.48 -0.38 7.05
N ASN A 198 33.69 0.20 6.95
CA ASN A 198 34.87 -0.34 7.59
C ASN A 198 35.19 0.53 8.80
N LEU A 199 34.82 0.04 9.98
CA LEU A 199 35.06 0.72 11.24
C LEU A 199 36.03 -0.12 12.08
N TRP A 200 36.93 0.55 12.80
CA TRP A 200 37.82 -0.08 13.76
C TRP A 200 37.96 0.78 15.00
N ILE A 201 38.20 0.13 16.14
CA ILE A 201 38.50 0.77 17.40
C ILE A 201 39.99 0.58 17.68
N ALA A 202 40.75 1.66 17.74
CA ALA A 202 42.15 1.69 18.11
C ALA A 202 42.28 2.00 19.62
N PRO A 203 42.73 1.04 20.44
CA PRO A 203 43.02 1.31 21.85
C PRO A 203 44.14 2.34 22.03
N PRO A 204 44.23 3.00 23.19
CA PRO A 204 45.33 3.91 23.48
C PRO A 204 46.69 3.21 23.42
N ALA A 205 47.72 3.92 22.94
CA ALA A 205 49.05 3.36 22.67
C ALA A 205 49.71 2.70 23.91
N TYR A 206 49.43 3.20 25.12
CA TYR A 206 49.98 2.64 26.37
C TYR A 206 49.42 1.26 26.71
N THR A 207 48.25 0.89 26.17
CA THR A 207 47.61 -0.40 26.48
C THR A 207 48.22 -1.58 25.70
N GLY A 208 48.99 -1.32 24.65
CA GLY A 208 49.60 -2.36 23.79
C GLY A 208 48.60 -3.26 23.04
N LYS A 209 47.29 -2.97 23.10
CA LYS A 209 46.24 -3.79 22.49
C LYS A 209 46.12 -3.52 20.98
N ALA A 210 45.86 -4.59 20.22
CA ALA A 210 45.63 -4.49 18.78
C ALA A 210 44.29 -3.79 18.46
N PRO A 211 44.17 -3.12 17.30
CA PRO A 211 42.92 -2.56 16.83
C PRO A 211 41.83 -3.63 16.66
N VAL A 212 40.60 -3.30 17.04
CA VAL A 212 39.44 -4.18 16.92
C VAL A 212 38.60 -3.73 15.74
N TYR A 213 38.50 -4.55 14.70
CA TYR A 213 37.65 -4.28 13.54
C TYR A 213 36.19 -4.63 13.84
N LEU A 214 35.28 -3.80 13.33
CA LEU A 214 33.84 -3.92 13.49
C LEU A 214 33.24 -4.47 12.21
N ASP A 215 32.72 -5.69 12.27
CA ASP A 215 31.95 -6.30 11.18
C ASP A 215 30.47 -5.96 11.35
N MET A 216 29.84 -5.48 10.27
CA MET A 216 28.41 -5.15 10.23
C MET A 216 27.51 -6.39 10.36
N ALA A 217 28.02 -7.59 10.04
CA ALA A 217 27.31 -8.85 10.21
C ALA A 217 27.18 -9.28 11.69
N ASP A 218 28.16 -8.92 12.52
CA ASP A 218 28.26 -9.28 13.94
C ASP A 218 27.39 -8.38 14.84
N LYS A 219 26.07 -8.39 14.61
CA LYS A 219 25.12 -7.59 15.39
C LYS A 219 25.14 -7.99 16.87
N ASP A 220 25.10 -7.00 17.74
CA ASP A 220 25.09 -7.13 19.22
C ASP A 220 26.33 -7.76 19.85
N LYS A 221 27.42 -7.95 19.10
CA LYS A 221 28.71 -8.41 19.65
C LYS A 221 29.18 -7.48 20.78
N LEU A 222 29.58 -8.07 21.90
CA LEU A 222 30.12 -7.34 23.04
C LEU A 222 31.61 -7.03 22.81
N LEU A 223 31.92 -5.75 22.72
CA LEU A 223 33.26 -5.21 22.53
C LEU A 223 33.78 -4.69 23.86
N ARG A 224 34.94 -5.18 24.28
CA ARG A 224 35.61 -4.73 25.51
C ARG A 224 36.80 -3.86 25.13
N VAL A 225 36.70 -2.55 25.37
CA VAL A 225 37.72 -1.58 24.96
C VAL A 225 38.10 -0.67 26.13
N PRO A 226 39.38 -0.30 26.30
CA PRO A 226 39.79 0.67 27.33
C PRO A 226 39.14 2.05 27.12
N VAL A 227 38.94 2.81 28.20
CA VAL A 227 38.61 4.24 28.12
C VAL A 227 39.64 4.97 27.25
N GLY A 228 39.20 5.94 26.45
CA GLY A 228 40.08 6.72 25.58
C GLY A 228 40.41 6.05 24.24
N SER A 229 39.86 4.85 23.97
CA SER A 229 39.97 4.21 22.66
C SER A 229 39.34 5.08 21.57
N LYS A 230 39.96 5.14 20.38
CA LYS A 230 39.44 5.92 19.25
C LYS A 230 38.72 5.00 18.27
N ILE A 231 37.47 5.29 17.96
CA ILE A 231 36.78 4.69 16.82
C ILE A 231 37.06 5.52 15.58
N ALA A 232 37.53 4.86 14.53
CA ALA A 232 37.74 5.47 13.23
C ALA A 232 37.17 4.57 12.14
N GLY A 233 36.82 5.17 11.02
CA GLY A 233 36.50 4.38 9.84
C GLY A 233 35.86 5.15 8.72
N PHE A 234 35.55 4.42 7.66
CA PHE A 234 35.01 4.97 6.43
C PHE A 234 33.78 4.20 5.99
N VAL A 235 32.84 4.92 5.38
CA VAL A 235 31.64 4.36 4.77
C VAL A 235 31.62 4.76 3.30
N ASP A 236 31.53 3.77 2.44
CA ASP A 236 31.51 3.94 0.99
C ASP A 236 30.09 3.77 0.41
N ASP A 237 29.86 4.35 -0.76
CA ASP A 237 28.63 4.27 -1.58
C ASP A 237 27.32 4.61 -0.84
N VAL A 238 27.39 5.51 0.15
CA VAL A 238 26.19 6.09 0.76
C VAL A 238 25.65 7.16 -0.18
N ARG A 239 24.84 6.73 -1.15
CA ARG A 239 24.02 7.62 -1.97
C ARG A 239 22.86 8.14 -1.12
N GLY A 240 22.90 9.43 -0.79
CA GLY A 240 21.89 10.08 0.03
C GLY A 240 22.20 11.57 0.21
N ARG A 241 21.18 12.36 0.62
CA ARG A 241 21.35 13.80 0.92
C ARG A 241 21.94 14.05 2.32
N LYS A 242 21.92 13.06 3.21
CA LYS A 242 22.38 13.17 4.60
C LYS A 242 23.63 12.32 4.82
N PRO A 243 24.63 12.81 5.57
CA PRO A 243 25.79 12.00 5.94
C PRO A 243 25.37 10.85 6.87
N PRO A 244 26.13 9.74 6.88
CA PRO A 244 25.99 8.70 7.90
C PRO A 244 26.19 9.28 9.31
N LEU A 245 25.61 8.61 10.30
CA LEU A 245 25.66 8.97 11.71
C LEU A 245 26.24 7.81 12.51
N LEU A 246 27.22 8.11 13.35
CA LEU A 246 27.70 7.22 14.39
C LEU A 246 27.06 7.64 15.70
N THR A 247 26.35 6.72 16.35
CA THR A 247 25.72 6.98 17.65
C THR A 247 26.42 6.17 18.71
N ILE A 248 27.00 6.83 19.71
CA ILE A 248 27.56 6.20 20.90
C ILE A 248 26.70 6.61 22.09
N ASP A 249 25.96 5.65 22.65
CA ASP A 249 25.06 5.84 23.81
C ASP A 249 24.15 7.08 23.73
N GLY A 250 23.60 7.35 22.54
CA GLY A 250 22.71 8.48 22.27
C GLY A 250 23.38 9.76 21.78
N LYS A 251 24.72 9.85 21.83
CA LYS A 251 25.48 10.96 21.24
C LYS A 251 25.72 10.69 19.76
N ASN A 252 25.06 11.48 18.91
CA ASN A 252 25.19 11.39 17.46
C ASN A 252 26.40 12.18 16.97
N THR A 253 27.20 11.56 16.11
CA THR A 253 28.36 12.17 15.45
C THR A 253 28.23 11.93 13.95
N GLU A 254 28.14 13.03 13.20
CA GLU A 254 28.08 12.98 11.73
C GLU A 254 29.44 12.63 11.16
N PHE A 255 29.45 11.80 10.12
CA PHE A 255 30.68 11.53 9.40
C PHE A 255 31.06 12.73 8.54
N ALA A 256 32.35 13.09 8.54
CA ALA A 256 32.90 14.09 7.66
C ALA A 256 32.92 13.59 6.21
N THR A 257 32.55 14.45 5.25
CA THR A 257 32.57 14.11 3.83
C THR A 257 33.99 14.23 3.29
N VAL A 258 34.53 13.13 2.75
CA VAL A 258 35.87 13.12 2.11
C VAL A 258 35.73 13.37 0.61
N SER A 259 34.78 12.68 -0.03
CA SER A 259 34.43 12.85 -1.44
C SER A 259 33.00 12.38 -1.70
N LYS A 260 32.50 12.50 -2.93
CA LYS A 260 31.12 12.15 -3.27
C LYS A 260 30.81 10.69 -2.91
N GLY A 261 29.98 10.48 -1.90
CA GLY A 261 29.57 9.16 -1.42
C GLY A 261 30.59 8.45 -0.51
N LYS A 262 31.68 9.13 -0.11
CA LYS A 262 32.67 8.61 0.84
C LYS A 262 32.75 9.48 2.08
N TYR A 263 32.59 8.85 3.23
CA TYR A 263 32.49 9.51 4.51
C TYR A 263 33.49 8.91 5.49
N GLN A 264 34.06 9.72 6.38
CA GLN A 264 34.98 9.28 7.43
C GLN A 264 34.55 9.81 8.80
N VAL A 265 34.85 9.06 9.85
CA VAL A 265 34.64 9.50 11.22
C VAL A 265 35.86 9.17 12.07
N GLU A 266 36.16 10.04 13.02
CA GLU A 266 37.05 9.77 14.13
C GLU A 266 36.38 10.29 15.40
N GLN A 267 36.23 9.43 16.41
CA GLN A 267 35.66 9.79 17.69
C GLN A 267 36.35 9.06 18.83
N VAL A 268 36.53 9.75 19.96
CA VAL A 268 37.07 9.14 21.18
C VAL A 268 35.94 8.54 22.00
N ILE A 269 36.12 7.30 22.45
CA ILE A 269 35.22 6.58 23.34
C ILE A 269 35.65 6.89 24.78
N THR A 270 34.89 7.74 25.47
CA THR A 270 35.08 8.01 26.89
C THR A 270 34.17 7.13 27.75
N GLU A 271 32.93 6.96 27.32
CA GLU A 271 31.88 6.19 27.99
C GLU A 271 30.86 5.70 26.96
N GLY A 272 30.03 4.74 27.36
CA GLY A 272 28.90 4.28 26.57
C GLY A 272 28.67 2.77 26.63
N LYS A 273 27.45 2.35 26.30
CA LYS A 273 27.03 0.94 26.32
C LYS A 273 26.81 0.33 24.94
N GLN A 274 26.73 1.17 23.91
CA GLN A 274 26.39 0.74 22.56
C GLN A 274 26.96 1.69 21.52
N ILE A 275 27.30 1.13 20.37
CA ILE A 275 27.68 1.84 19.16
C ILE A 275 26.69 1.43 18.07
N ALA A 276 26.05 2.38 17.41
CA ALA A 276 25.16 2.14 16.29
C ALA A 276 25.60 2.96 15.07
N LEU A 277 25.56 2.32 13.90
CA LEU A 277 25.80 2.95 12.62
C LEU A 277 24.46 3.16 11.91
N GLN A 278 24.11 4.42 11.67
CA GLN A 278 22.93 4.78 10.87
C GLN A 278 23.38 5.33 9.52
N ALA A 279 22.83 4.79 8.44
CA ALA A 279 23.05 5.28 7.09
C ALA A 279 21.74 5.21 6.30
N ARG A 280 21.52 6.17 5.40
CA ARG A 280 20.28 6.31 4.62
C ARG A 280 18.99 6.41 5.46
N GLY A 281 19.09 6.72 6.75
CA GLY A 281 17.95 6.84 7.68
C GLY A 281 17.62 5.56 8.44
N ASP A 282 18.26 4.43 8.09
CA ASP A 282 18.07 3.15 8.75
C ASP A 282 19.32 2.76 9.56
N GLU A 283 19.11 2.02 10.64
CA GLU A 283 20.19 1.40 11.40
C GLU A 283 20.79 0.23 10.62
N GLN A 284 22.06 0.37 10.22
CA GLN A 284 22.75 -0.65 9.43
C GLN A 284 23.38 -1.72 10.34
N ALA A 285 23.97 -1.31 11.46
CA ALA A 285 24.66 -2.19 12.40
C ALA A 285 24.66 -1.63 13.82
N ARG A 286 24.76 -2.53 14.80
CA ARG A 286 24.79 -2.22 16.23
C ARG A 286 25.74 -3.17 16.96
N TRP A 287 26.56 -2.62 17.85
CA TRP A 287 27.48 -3.37 18.70
C TRP A 287 27.32 -2.94 20.16
N ARG A 288 27.51 -3.88 21.07
CA ARG A 288 27.50 -3.61 22.52
C ARG A 288 28.89 -3.23 22.97
N LEU A 289 28.97 -2.22 23.82
CA LEU A 289 30.23 -1.64 24.29
C LEU A 289 30.35 -1.85 25.80
N HIS A 290 31.51 -2.35 26.23
CA HIS A 290 31.91 -2.38 27.61
C HIS A 290 33.27 -1.68 27.75
N VAL A 291 33.23 -0.47 28.29
CA VAL A 291 34.42 0.36 28.46
C VAL A 291 35.14 -0.04 29.75
N ILE A 292 36.39 -0.46 29.63
CA ILE A 292 37.24 -0.84 30.77
C ILE A 292 37.87 0.43 31.34
N PRO A 293 37.62 0.79 32.61
CA PRO A 293 38.21 1.97 33.24
C PRO A 293 39.73 1.80 33.40
N ASP A 294 40.45 2.92 33.33
CA ASP A 294 41.91 3.00 33.51
C ASP A 294 42.21 3.28 34.99
N LEU A 295 42.99 2.41 35.64
CA LEU A 295 43.32 2.54 37.06
C LEU A 295 44.67 3.26 37.24
N ALA A 296 44.79 4.08 38.30
CA ALA A 296 46.06 4.75 38.57
C ALA A 296 47.15 3.73 38.94
N PRO A 297 48.39 3.89 38.46
CA PRO A 297 49.50 3.04 38.84
C PRO A 297 49.78 3.16 40.33
N THR A 298 50.20 2.04 40.92
CA THR A 298 50.57 1.94 42.32
C THR A 298 52.09 1.76 42.44
N ILE A 299 52.69 2.42 43.43
CA ILE A 299 54.09 2.25 43.77
C ILE A 299 54.24 2.22 45.29
N GLU A 300 54.91 1.19 45.79
CA GLU A 300 55.18 1.00 47.22
C GLU A 300 56.63 0.58 47.42
N PHE A 301 57.22 0.99 48.54
CA PHE A 301 58.55 0.51 48.91
C PHE A 301 58.45 -0.94 49.40
N ALA A 302 59.17 -1.85 48.73
CA ALA A 302 59.18 -3.26 49.08
C ALA A 302 59.74 -3.49 50.49
N ARG A 303 60.66 -2.62 50.90
CA ARG A 303 61.32 -2.60 52.21
C ARG A 303 61.58 -1.15 52.65
N PRO A 304 61.74 -0.90 53.96
CA PRO A 304 62.22 0.39 54.44
C PRO A 304 63.53 0.77 53.74
N ILE A 305 63.69 2.05 53.43
CA ILE A 305 64.86 2.56 52.72
C ILE A 305 66.10 2.29 53.57
N GLY A 306 66.99 1.46 53.03
CA GLY A 306 68.28 1.15 53.64
C GLY A 306 69.32 2.18 53.23
N VAL A 307 69.92 2.87 54.20
CA VAL A 307 71.00 3.83 53.99
C VAL A 307 72.30 3.23 54.52
N ASP A 308 73.32 3.12 53.67
CA ASP A 308 74.70 2.77 54.06
C ASP A 308 75.62 3.99 53.85
N LYS A 309 76.86 3.95 54.36
CA LYS A 309 77.81 5.08 54.38
C LYS A 309 78.04 5.77 53.03
N TRP A 310 77.86 5.07 51.90
CA TRP A 310 78.04 5.61 50.55
C TRP A 310 76.99 5.16 49.52
N SER A 311 75.89 4.51 49.95
CA SER A 311 74.85 4.04 49.02
C SER A 311 73.46 4.03 49.65
N THR A 312 72.45 4.43 48.88
CA THR A 312 71.03 4.30 49.23
C THR A 312 70.42 3.18 48.40
N LYS A 313 69.93 2.13 49.06
CA LYS A 313 69.23 1.04 48.39
C LYS A 313 67.72 1.26 48.49
N ILE A 314 67.08 1.45 47.34
CA ILE A 314 65.64 1.61 47.22
C ILE A 314 65.11 0.36 46.53
N GLU A 315 64.38 -0.47 47.28
CA GLU A 315 63.62 -1.59 46.73
C GLU A 315 62.16 -1.16 46.66
N TYR A 316 61.57 -1.23 45.47
CA TYR A 316 60.18 -0.83 45.22
C TYR A 316 59.43 -1.92 44.47
N ILE A 317 58.11 -1.92 44.63
CA ILE A 317 57.15 -2.69 43.85
C ILE A 317 56.24 -1.67 43.19
N ALA A 318 56.10 -1.78 41.87
CA ALA A 318 55.18 -0.96 41.10
C ALA A 318 54.20 -1.88 40.35
N GLY A 319 52.93 -1.50 40.31
CA GLY A 319 51.87 -2.25 39.68
C GLY A 319 50.94 -1.34 38.89
N ASP A 320 50.54 -1.80 37.71
CA ASP A 320 49.63 -1.11 36.79
C ASP A 320 48.82 -2.17 36.03
N ASP A 321 47.60 -1.83 35.60
CA ASP A 321 46.68 -2.73 34.90
C ASP A 321 47.07 -2.99 33.43
N PHE A 322 47.87 -2.10 32.83
CA PHE A 322 48.47 -2.27 31.50
C PHE A 322 50.00 -2.41 31.53
N GLY A 323 50.62 -2.29 32.70
CA GLY A 323 52.01 -2.59 32.97
C GLY A 323 52.90 -1.36 33.11
N VAL A 324 54.01 -1.51 33.84
CA VAL A 324 54.88 -0.39 34.19
C VAL A 324 56.04 -0.28 33.19
N LYS A 325 56.12 0.84 32.45
CA LYS A 325 57.19 1.10 31.49
C LYS A 325 58.52 1.49 32.14
N GLY A 326 58.46 2.19 33.28
CA GLY A 326 59.63 2.63 34.03
C GLY A 326 59.21 3.37 35.29
N VAL A 327 60.09 3.33 36.29
CA VAL A 327 59.95 4.08 37.53
C VAL A 327 61.06 5.11 37.57
N GLN A 328 60.70 6.37 37.76
CA GLN A 328 61.63 7.48 37.90
C GLN A 328 61.54 8.00 39.34
N LEU A 329 62.66 7.90 40.05
CA LEU A 329 62.83 8.33 41.44
C LEU A 329 63.47 9.73 41.51
#